data_AF-A0A6G7T0X6-F1
#
_entry.id   AF-A0A6G7T0X6-F1
#
_cell.length_a   1.000
_cell.length_b   1.000
_cell.length_c   1.000
_cell.angle_alpha   90.00
_cell.angle_beta   90.00
_cell.angle_gamma   90.00
#
_symmetry.space_group_name_H-M   'P 1'
#
loop_
_entity.id
_entity.type
_entity.pdbx_description
1 polymer ?
#
loop_
_entity_poly.entity_id
_entity_poly.type
_entity_poly.pdbx_seq_one_letter_code
_entity_poly.pdbx_strand_id
1 'polypeptide(L)'
;MSQKNHEGKKSARERLQEQREKEKARARRGRQAIVAGAVVVVLAVAGGIAVWASSSSGKPAANDNEVAVPKRASGGGRPAVPVGSADAPSTLTVWEDFRCPACRQFETGFRPVIHELEDSGRLKSEYHLVTIIDGNAGGQGSRNAANAALCAQDAGKFRAYHDLLYSHQPPEPQDKFGDKKYLLQLAGKVKGLVTPAFTKCVNDGTYDRFVKKSNDAFATSGYRGTPTVLLNGRDLSKEKGGQFGPADLKKMVLDANKAKQPGKKSAAPHTGASPQDKHPGRSAAPQGELTGKGGAPQGELTGRSAAPAP
;
A
#
# COMPACT_ATOMS: atom_id res chain seq x y z
N MET A 1 36.22 86.16 50.81
CA MET A 1 36.09 85.20 49.68
C MET A 1 35.53 83.89 50.20
N SER A 2 34.76 83.16 49.40
CA SER A 2 34.23 81.79 49.68
C SER A 2 32.80 81.67 50.27
N GLN A 3 31.78 82.06 49.50
CA GLN A 3 30.40 81.55 49.70
C GLN A 3 29.77 80.92 48.44
N LYS A 4 30.37 81.05 47.25
CA LYS A 4 29.80 80.52 45.99
C LYS A 4 30.05 79.02 45.73
N ASN A 5 30.68 78.28 46.65
CA ASN A 5 31.14 76.89 46.39
C ASN A 5 30.28 75.76 47.00
N HIS A 6 29.19 76.06 47.71
CA HIS A 6 28.35 75.04 48.36
C HIS A 6 27.03 74.71 47.63
N GLU A 7 26.48 75.61 46.82
CA GLU A 7 25.20 75.37 46.13
C GLU A 7 25.34 74.45 44.89
N GLY A 8 26.46 74.53 44.17
CA GLY A 8 26.73 73.65 43.02
C GLY A 8 26.86 72.16 43.38
N LYS A 9 27.31 71.83 44.60
CA LYS A 9 27.58 70.45 45.05
C LYS A 9 26.32 69.68 45.51
N LYS A 10 25.23 70.36 45.89
CA LYS A 10 23.95 69.70 46.21
C LYS A 10 23.22 69.24 44.93
N SER A 11 23.17 70.10 43.91
CA SER A 11 22.48 69.79 42.65
C SER A 11 23.09 68.61 41.86
N ALA A 12 24.41 68.43 41.94
CA ALA A 12 25.09 67.34 41.24
C ALA A 12 24.78 65.96 41.85
N ARG A 13 24.59 65.88 43.17
CA ARG A 13 24.27 64.62 43.87
C ARG A 13 22.81 64.22 43.66
N GLU A 14 21.89 65.17 43.66
CA GLU A 14 20.47 64.92 43.38
C GLU A 14 20.24 64.44 41.93
N ARG A 15 20.92 65.06 40.94
CA ARG A 15 20.85 64.61 39.53
C ARG A 15 21.40 63.19 39.33
N LEU A 16 22.46 62.83 40.04
CA LEU A 16 23.02 61.47 40.03
C LEU A 16 22.07 60.45 40.68
N GLN A 17 21.33 60.83 41.71
CA GLN A 17 20.32 59.98 42.33
C GLN A 17 19.11 59.79 41.41
N GLU A 18 18.60 60.86 40.81
CA GLU A 18 17.51 60.78 39.82
C GLU A 18 17.89 59.93 38.60
N GLN A 19 19.13 60.06 38.10
CA GLN A 19 19.61 59.23 36.98
C GLN A 19 19.69 57.75 37.38
N ARG A 20 20.21 57.43 38.56
CA ARG A 20 20.27 56.04 39.07
C ARG A 20 18.89 55.45 39.31
N GLU A 21 17.91 56.24 39.72
CA GLU A 21 16.53 55.79 39.87
C GLU A 21 15.86 55.53 38.51
N LYS A 22 16.07 56.42 37.52
CA LYS A 22 15.60 56.21 36.14
C LYS A 22 16.24 54.99 35.48
N GLU A 23 17.52 54.74 35.72
CA GLU A 23 18.22 53.53 35.26
C GLU A 23 17.71 52.26 35.93
N LYS A 24 17.51 52.26 37.26
CA LYS A 24 16.92 51.13 37.99
C LYS A 24 15.48 50.84 37.53
N ALA A 25 14.70 51.86 37.23
CA ALA A 25 13.33 51.70 36.72
C ALA A 25 13.32 51.10 35.29
N ARG A 26 14.22 51.54 34.41
CA ARG A 26 14.39 50.97 33.06
C ARG A 26 14.90 49.52 33.11
N ALA A 27 15.85 49.23 33.99
CA ALA A 27 16.37 47.86 34.18
C ALA A 27 15.30 46.90 34.72
N ARG A 28 14.45 47.35 35.65
CA ARG A 28 13.30 46.56 36.15
C ARG A 28 12.27 46.28 35.05
N ARG A 29 11.91 47.30 34.25
CA ARG A 29 10.99 47.13 33.11
C ARG A 29 11.55 46.20 32.03
N GLY A 30 12.84 46.31 31.71
CA GLY A 30 13.50 45.41 30.75
C GLY A 30 13.55 43.95 31.24
N ARG A 31 13.88 43.73 32.52
CA ARG A 31 13.92 42.38 33.11
C ARG A 31 12.53 41.76 33.20
N GLN A 32 11.50 42.54 33.50
CA GLN A 32 10.09 42.10 33.47
C GLN A 32 9.64 41.73 32.04
N ALA A 33 10.03 42.51 31.03
CA ALA A 33 9.70 42.20 29.63
C ALA A 33 10.38 40.90 29.14
N ILE A 34 11.64 40.66 29.53
CA ILE A 34 12.36 39.41 29.19
C ILE A 34 11.71 38.19 29.85
N VAL A 35 11.34 38.30 31.14
CA VAL A 35 10.67 37.22 31.87
C VAL A 35 9.28 36.94 31.29
N ALA A 36 8.50 37.98 30.98
CA ALA A 36 7.19 37.82 30.35
C ALA A 36 7.30 37.16 28.96
N GLY A 37 8.29 37.55 28.14
CA GLY A 37 8.57 36.92 26.85
C GLY A 37 8.95 35.45 26.98
N ALA A 38 9.81 35.10 27.95
CA ALA A 38 10.22 33.72 28.20
C ALA A 38 9.04 32.84 28.64
N VAL A 39 8.14 33.35 29.49
CA VAL A 39 6.93 32.61 29.92
C VAL A 39 6.00 32.34 28.75
N VAL A 40 5.78 33.32 27.85
CA VAL A 40 4.95 33.12 26.65
C VAL A 40 5.52 32.06 25.71
N VAL A 41 6.84 32.04 25.50
CA VAL A 41 7.51 31.02 24.68
C VAL A 41 7.39 29.63 25.31
N VAL A 42 7.61 29.51 26.62
CA VAL A 42 7.47 28.23 27.32
C VAL A 42 6.02 27.72 27.27
N LEU A 43 5.03 28.59 27.45
CA LEU A 43 3.61 28.23 27.33
C LEU A 43 3.22 27.84 25.90
N ALA A 44 3.79 28.50 24.89
CA ALA A 44 3.57 28.13 23.48
C ALA A 44 4.20 26.77 23.13
N VAL A 45 5.40 26.47 23.65
CA VAL A 45 6.05 25.17 23.47
C VAL A 45 5.29 24.07 24.24
N ALA A 46 4.88 24.32 25.48
CA ALA A 46 4.08 23.38 26.26
C ALA A 46 2.70 23.12 25.63
N GLY A 47 2.05 24.18 25.13
CA GLY A 47 0.79 24.09 24.38
C GLY A 47 0.95 23.34 23.06
N GLY A 48 2.03 23.59 22.32
CA GLY A 48 2.36 22.87 21.09
C GLY A 48 2.62 21.37 21.30
N ILE A 49 3.33 21.01 22.37
CA ILE A 49 3.56 19.60 22.76
C ILE A 49 2.25 18.94 23.20
N ALA A 50 1.39 19.65 23.96
CA ALA A 50 0.10 19.11 24.39
C ALA A 50 -0.86 18.91 23.21
N VAL A 51 -0.90 19.81 22.23
CA VAL A 51 -1.71 19.68 21.01
C VAL A 51 -1.17 18.59 20.09
N TRP A 52 0.15 18.43 19.98
CA TRP A 52 0.76 17.34 19.21
C TRP A 52 0.51 15.97 19.86
N ALA A 53 0.67 15.86 21.19
CA ALA A 53 0.38 14.64 21.94
C ALA A 53 -1.13 14.28 21.90
N SER A 54 -2.00 15.29 21.93
CA SER A 54 -3.47 15.11 21.84
C SER A 54 -3.94 14.81 20.41
N SER A 55 -3.20 15.24 19.38
CA SER A 55 -3.46 14.88 17.98
C SER A 55 -2.92 13.49 17.62
N SER A 56 -2.02 12.92 18.43
CA SER A 56 -1.50 11.54 18.26
C SER A 56 -2.23 10.50 19.12
N SER A 57 -3.13 10.90 20.02
CA SER A 57 -3.89 10.00 20.89
C SER A 57 -5.21 9.60 20.23
N GLY A 58 -5.10 8.69 19.26
CA GLY A 58 -6.26 8.14 18.55
C GLY A 58 -5.99 6.89 17.71
N LYS A 59 -4.83 6.22 17.89
CA LYS A 59 -4.62 4.86 17.41
C LYS A 59 -4.37 3.99 18.64
N PRO A 60 -5.25 3.02 18.98
CA PRO A 60 -4.82 1.98 19.90
C PRO A 60 -3.57 1.35 19.29
N ALA A 61 -2.54 1.14 20.11
CA ALA A 61 -1.37 0.38 19.71
C ALA A 61 -1.88 -0.93 19.11
N ALA A 62 -1.74 -1.08 17.79
CA ALA A 62 -2.04 -2.34 17.14
C ALA A 62 -1.18 -3.38 17.85
N ASN A 63 -1.78 -4.48 18.26
CA ASN A 63 -1.01 -5.61 18.78
C ASN A 63 0.09 -5.92 17.75
N ASP A 64 1.37 -5.72 18.10
CA ASP A 64 2.49 -5.91 17.16
C ASP A 64 2.58 -7.36 16.63
N ASN A 65 1.80 -8.26 17.22
CA ASN A 65 1.62 -9.65 16.86
C ASN A 65 0.48 -9.91 15.85
N GLU A 66 -0.30 -8.91 15.46
CA GLU A 66 -1.38 -9.11 14.50
C GLU A 66 -0.82 -9.19 13.06
N VAL A 67 -1.10 -10.32 12.41
CA VAL A 67 -0.72 -10.60 11.03
C VAL A 67 -1.78 -9.96 10.13
N ALA A 68 -1.38 -8.95 9.35
CA ALA A 68 -2.26 -8.37 8.34
C ALA A 68 -2.67 -9.43 7.32
N VAL A 69 -3.97 -9.51 7.01
CA VAL A 69 -4.54 -10.48 6.07
C VAL A 69 -5.01 -9.73 4.82
N PRO A 70 -4.51 -10.09 3.61
CA PRO A 70 -4.96 -9.47 2.38
C PRO A 70 -6.45 -9.70 2.13
N LYS A 71 -7.08 -8.82 1.36
CA LYS A 71 -8.51 -8.95 1.04
C LYS A 71 -8.80 -10.30 0.39
N ARG A 72 -9.85 -10.98 0.89
CA ARG A 72 -10.28 -12.31 0.44
C ARG A 72 -9.26 -13.42 0.63
N ALA A 73 -8.11 -13.18 1.26
CA ALA A 73 -7.18 -14.23 1.66
C ALA A 73 -7.65 -14.92 2.95
N SER A 74 -7.24 -16.17 3.15
CA SER A 74 -7.40 -16.86 4.42
C SER A 74 -6.16 -16.62 5.28
N GLY A 75 -6.34 -16.10 6.50
CA GLY A 75 -5.27 -15.89 7.47
C GLY A 75 -5.10 -17.01 8.50
N GLY A 76 -5.77 -18.16 8.30
CA GLY A 76 -5.79 -19.30 9.24
C GLY A 76 -4.42 -19.98 9.45
N GLY A 77 -4.43 -21.21 9.97
CA GLY A 77 -3.20 -21.99 10.23
C GLY A 77 -2.37 -22.26 8.97
N ARG A 78 -2.99 -22.19 7.79
CA ARG A 78 -2.35 -22.30 6.47
C ARG A 78 -2.78 -21.10 5.62
N PRO A 79 -2.07 -19.96 5.70
CA PRO A 79 -2.45 -18.76 4.96
C PRO A 79 -2.49 -19.00 3.45
N ALA A 80 -3.54 -18.53 2.77
CA ALA A 80 -3.76 -18.81 1.35
C ALA A 80 -4.41 -17.64 0.62
N VAL A 81 -4.07 -17.47 -0.66
CA VAL A 81 -4.74 -16.54 -1.57
C VAL A 81 -5.63 -17.32 -2.54
N PRO A 82 -6.96 -17.16 -2.46
CA PRO A 82 -7.85 -17.84 -3.38
C PRO A 82 -7.99 -17.08 -4.70
N VAL A 83 -8.07 -17.84 -5.79
CA VAL A 83 -8.38 -17.36 -7.15
C VAL A 83 -9.49 -18.23 -7.72
N GLY A 84 -10.43 -17.61 -8.46
CA GLY A 84 -11.62 -18.27 -8.99
C GLY A 84 -12.84 -18.15 -8.08
N SER A 85 -13.85 -18.98 -8.36
CA SER A 85 -15.11 -19.00 -7.60
C SER A 85 -14.90 -19.66 -6.23
N ALA A 86 -15.40 -19.04 -5.15
CA ALA A 86 -15.40 -19.65 -3.82
C ALA A 86 -16.19 -20.98 -3.78
N ASP A 87 -17.26 -21.07 -4.59
CA ASP A 87 -18.14 -22.24 -4.69
C ASP A 87 -17.67 -23.27 -5.74
N ALA A 88 -16.44 -23.15 -6.25
CA ALA A 88 -15.96 -24.10 -7.25
C ALA A 88 -15.88 -25.52 -6.64
N PRO A 89 -16.36 -26.56 -7.35
CA PRO A 89 -16.44 -27.92 -6.82
C PRO A 89 -15.09 -28.63 -6.63
N SER A 90 -14.01 -28.10 -7.23
CA SER A 90 -12.64 -28.58 -7.03
C SER A 90 -11.73 -27.46 -6.57
N THR A 91 -10.76 -27.81 -5.72
CA THR A 91 -9.72 -26.90 -5.22
C THR A 91 -8.34 -27.39 -5.65
N LEU A 92 -7.55 -26.50 -6.26
CA LEU A 92 -6.13 -26.68 -6.53
C LEU A 92 -5.33 -25.95 -5.45
N THR A 93 -4.65 -26.69 -4.58
CA THR A 93 -3.72 -26.10 -3.61
C THR A 93 -2.34 -26.04 -4.24
N VAL A 94 -1.71 -24.87 -4.25
CA VAL A 94 -0.37 -24.66 -4.79
C VAL A 94 0.51 -24.02 -3.73
N TRP A 95 1.52 -24.75 -3.24
CA TRP A 95 2.61 -24.15 -2.46
C TRP A 95 3.73 -23.77 -3.40
N GLU A 96 4.11 -22.51 -3.41
CA GLU A 96 5.03 -21.97 -4.41
C GLU A 96 5.92 -20.86 -3.86
N ASP A 97 7.06 -20.70 -4.52
CA ASP A 97 8.03 -19.64 -4.26
C ASP A 97 8.29 -18.87 -5.56
N PHE A 98 8.20 -17.55 -5.53
CA PHE A 98 8.38 -16.70 -6.71
C PHE A 98 9.81 -16.72 -7.28
N ARG A 99 10.81 -17.21 -6.55
CA ARG A 99 12.18 -17.42 -7.06
C ARG A 99 12.43 -18.84 -7.55
N CYS A 100 11.54 -19.79 -7.28
CA CYS A 100 11.74 -21.19 -7.64
C CYS A 100 11.55 -21.45 -9.14
N PRO A 101 12.56 -21.98 -9.86
CA PRO A 101 12.46 -22.29 -11.28
C PRO A 101 11.41 -23.37 -11.62
N ALA A 102 11.25 -24.37 -10.74
CA ALA A 102 10.23 -25.41 -10.92
C ALA A 102 8.81 -24.83 -10.78
N CYS A 103 8.61 -23.85 -9.88
CA CYS A 103 7.34 -23.13 -9.77
C CYS A 103 7.05 -22.36 -11.07
N ARG A 104 8.05 -21.68 -11.63
CA ARG A 104 7.90 -21.01 -12.92
C ARG A 104 7.51 -21.98 -14.04
N GLN A 105 8.15 -23.15 -14.12
CA GLN A 105 7.81 -24.15 -15.13
C GLN A 105 6.36 -24.62 -14.98
N PHE A 106 5.93 -24.92 -13.75
CA PHE A 106 4.54 -25.28 -13.46
C PHE A 106 3.58 -24.15 -13.85
N GLU A 107 3.77 -22.94 -13.32
CA GLU A 107 2.85 -21.83 -13.56
C GLU A 107 2.79 -21.46 -15.04
N THR A 108 3.91 -21.39 -15.74
CA THR A 108 3.87 -21.09 -17.18
C THR A 108 3.25 -22.21 -18.02
N GLY A 109 3.47 -23.48 -17.67
CA GLY A 109 2.93 -24.63 -18.39
C GLY A 109 1.45 -24.91 -18.12
N PHE A 110 0.98 -24.70 -16.88
CA PHE A 110 -0.37 -25.02 -16.44
C PHE A 110 -1.33 -23.81 -16.43
N ARG A 111 -0.82 -22.58 -16.46
CA ARG A 111 -1.64 -21.36 -16.45
C ARG A 111 -2.82 -21.39 -17.43
N PRO A 112 -2.67 -21.77 -18.72
CA PRO A 112 -3.81 -21.76 -19.64
C PRO A 112 -4.98 -22.64 -19.17
N VAL A 113 -4.69 -23.84 -18.67
CA VAL A 113 -5.73 -24.76 -18.18
C VAL A 113 -6.28 -24.34 -16.82
N ILE A 114 -5.43 -23.86 -15.90
CA ILE A 114 -5.88 -23.36 -14.59
C ILE A 114 -6.85 -22.20 -14.80
N HIS A 115 -6.47 -21.23 -15.64
CA HIS A 115 -7.29 -20.09 -16.01
C HIS A 115 -8.64 -20.50 -16.59
N GLU A 116 -8.65 -21.41 -17.58
CA GLU A 116 -9.87 -21.92 -18.18
C GLU A 116 -10.82 -22.51 -17.13
N LEU A 117 -10.28 -23.29 -16.19
CA LEU A 117 -11.06 -23.97 -15.16
C LEU A 117 -11.55 -23.01 -14.06
N GLU A 118 -10.76 -22.01 -13.70
CA GLU A 118 -11.17 -20.93 -12.80
C GLU A 118 -12.28 -20.08 -13.42
N ASP A 119 -12.11 -19.66 -14.67
CA ASP A 119 -13.04 -18.79 -15.39
C ASP A 119 -14.39 -19.47 -15.67
N SER A 120 -14.37 -20.80 -15.83
CA SER A 120 -15.57 -21.64 -15.94
C SER A 120 -16.19 -22.03 -14.60
N GLY A 121 -15.63 -21.56 -13.47
CA GLY A 121 -16.12 -21.85 -12.12
C GLY A 121 -15.95 -23.32 -11.70
N ARG A 122 -15.12 -24.08 -12.40
CA ARG A 122 -14.84 -25.51 -12.12
C ARG A 122 -13.71 -25.71 -11.12
N LEU A 123 -12.82 -24.73 -11.00
CA LEU A 123 -11.66 -24.77 -10.11
C LEU A 123 -11.56 -23.49 -9.29
N LYS A 124 -11.19 -23.66 -8.03
CA LYS A 124 -10.64 -22.60 -7.18
C LYS A 124 -9.18 -22.93 -6.92
N SER A 125 -8.27 -22.00 -7.17
CA SER A 125 -6.88 -22.16 -6.77
C SER A 125 -6.66 -21.53 -5.39
N GLU A 126 -5.88 -22.17 -4.54
CA GLU A 126 -5.43 -21.66 -3.25
C GLU A 126 -3.91 -21.62 -3.25
N TYR A 127 -3.36 -20.43 -3.45
CA TYR A 127 -1.93 -20.18 -3.49
C TYR A 127 -1.39 -19.93 -2.09
N HIS A 128 -0.43 -20.76 -1.67
CA HIS A 128 0.33 -20.62 -0.44
C HIS A 128 1.75 -20.19 -0.78
N LEU A 129 2.05 -18.91 -0.51
CA LEU A 129 3.31 -18.31 -0.88
C LEU A 129 4.37 -18.61 0.19
N VAL A 130 5.51 -19.17 -0.21
CA VAL A 130 6.61 -19.53 0.69
C VAL A 130 7.92 -18.85 0.27
N THR A 131 8.94 -18.97 1.11
CA THR A 131 10.24 -18.29 0.95
C THR A 131 11.41 -19.25 1.12
N ILE A 132 11.29 -20.44 0.53
CA ILE A 132 12.29 -21.51 0.63
C ILE A 132 13.61 -21.07 0.00
N ILE A 133 13.55 -20.39 -1.15
CA ILE A 133 14.77 -19.97 -1.85
C ILE A 133 15.51 -18.91 -1.03
N ASP A 134 14.81 -17.93 -0.44
CA ASP A 134 15.42 -16.95 0.47
C ASP A 134 16.11 -17.65 1.66
N GLY A 135 15.51 -18.71 2.21
CA GLY A 135 16.09 -19.48 3.32
C GLY A 135 17.32 -20.32 2.95
N ASN A 136 17.37 -20.85 1.72
CA ASN A 136 18.44 -21.73 1.26
C ASN A 136 19.60 -20.98 0.60
N ALA A 137 19.30 -19.97 -0.21
CA ALA A 137 20.27 -19.24 -1.03
C ALA A 137 20.52 -17.81 -0.53
N GLY A 138 19.83 -17.38 0.53
CA GLY A 138 19.85 -15.99 1.00
C GLY A 138 19.08 -15.05 0.08
N GLY A 139 19.05 -13.76 0.45
CA GLY A 139 18.28 -12.75 -0.25
C GLY A 139 16.88 -12.54 0.34
N GLN A 140 16.06 -11.79 -0.38
CA GLN A 140 14.73 -11.36 0.08
C GLN A 140 13.68 -11.34 -1.04
N GLY A 141 14.02 -11.82 -2.24
CA GLY A 141 13.16 -11.73 -3.40
C GLY A 141 11.94 -12.63 -3.33
N SER A 142 12.00 -13.79 -2.67
CA SER A 142 10.80 -14.61 -2.47
C SER A 142 9.81 -13.87 -1.59
N ARG A 143 10.28 -13.33 -0.46
CA ARG A 143 9.46 -12.54 0.47
C ARG A 143 8.90 -11.29 -0.20
N ASN A 144 9.73 -10.49 -0.86
CA ASN A 144 9.32 -9.23 -1.46
C ASN A 144 8.32 -9.45 -2.61
N ALA A 145 8.55 -10.45 -3.47
CA ALA A 145 7.61 -10.79 -4.54
C ALA A 145 6.28 -11.31 -3.96
N ALA A 146 6.32 -12.16 -2.93
CA ALA A 146 5.13 -12.64 -2.26
C ALA A 146 4.32 -11.52 -1.62
N ASN A 147 4.97 -10.61 -0.89
CA ASN A 147 4.33 -9.41 -0.35
C ASN A 147 3.68 -8.57 -1.46
N ALA A 148 4.40 -8.34 -2.57
CA ALA A 148 3.86 -7.56 -3.69
C ALA A 148 2.65 -8.24 -4.37
N ALA A 149 2.67 -9.57 -4.50
CA ALA A 149 1.51 -10.33 -4.98
C ALA A 149 0.31 -10.17 -4.05
N LEU A 150 0.52 -10.24 -2.73
CA LEU A 150 -0.52 -10.02 -1.72
C LEU A 150 -1.06 -8.58 -1.73
N CYS A 151 -0.21 -7.57 -1.96
CA CYS A 151 -0.66 -6.20 -2.21
C CYS A 151 -1.52 -6.10 -3.48
N ALA A 152 -1.20 -6.86 -4.54
CA ALA A 152 -2.04 -6.92 -5.74
C ALA A 152 -3.38 -7.61 -5.49
N GLN A 153 -3.46 -8.52 -4.52
CA GLN A 153 -4.72 -9.12 -4.08
C GLN A 153 -5.69 -8.08 -3.52
N ASP A 154 -5.21 -7.09 -2.76
CA ASP A 154 -6.06 -5.99 -2.24
C ASP A 154 -6.69 -5.14 -3.34
N ALA A 155 -6.02 -5.07 -4.50
CA ALA A 155 -6.48 -4.41 -5.71
C ALA A 155 -7.33 -5.33 -6.61
N GLY A 156 -7.51 -6.60 -6.24
CA GLY A 156 -8.18 -7.61 -7.08
C GLY A 156 -7.41 -7.96 -8.35
N LYS A 157 -6.08 -7.82 -8.33
CA LYS A 157 -5.16 -8.01 -9.45
C LYS A 157 -4.12 -9.11 -9.21
N PHE A 158 -4.31 -9.94 -8.18
CA PHE A 158 -3.38 -11.02 -7.83
C PHE A 158 -3.06 -11.89 -9.03
N ARG A 159 -4.05 -12.53 -9.67
CA ARG A 159 -3.84 -13.44 -10.81
C ARG A 159 -2.97 -12.83 -11.91
N ALA A 160 -3.33 -11.64 -12.39
CA ALA A 160 -2.57 -10.97 -13.44
C ALA A 160 -1.14 -10.60 -13.03
N TYR A 161 -0.91 -10.23 -11.77
CA TYR A 161 0.41 -9.86 -11.29
C TYR A 161 1.27 -11.08 -10.95
N HIS A 162 0.68 -12.12 -10.36
CA HIS A 162 1.27 -13.45 -10.16
C HIS A 162 1.80 -14.02 -11.48
N ASP A 163 0.97 -14.01 -12.52
CA ASP A 163 1.37 -14.45 -13.86
C ASP A 163 2.59 -13.68 -14.38
N LEU A 164 2.55 -12.36 -14.19
CA LEU A 164 3.59 -11.47 -14.66
C LEU A 164 4.91 -11.70 -13.94
N LEU A 165 4.88 -11.93 -12.62
CA LEU A 165 6.05 -12.27 -11.82
C LEU A 165 6.69 -13.56 -12.36
N TYR A 166 5.94 -14.63 -12.57
CA TYR A 166 6.51 -15.86 -13.13
C TYR A 166 7.01 -15.70 -14.57
N SER A 167 6.34 -14.89 -15.39
CA SER A 167 6.82 -14.57 -16.75
C SER A 167 8.10 -13.72 -16.76
N HIS A 168 8.43 -13.02 -15.67
CA HIS A 168 9.63 -12.18 -15.51
C HIS A 168 10.53 -12.64 -14.36
N GLN A 169 10.41 -13.89 -13.94
CA GLN A 169 11.21 -14.46 -12.87
C GLN A 169 12.70 -14.40 -13.28
N PRO A 170 13.55 -13.75 -12.48
CA PRO A 170 14.99 -13.75 -12.74
C PRO A 170 15.56 -15.16 -12.54
N PRO A 171 16.73 -15.48 -13.13
CA PRO A 171 17.47 -16.68 -12.76
C PRO A 171 17.64 -16.75 -11.24
N GLU A 172 17.45 -17.93 -10.63
CA GLU A 172 17.42 -18.11 -9.17
C GLU A 172 18.61 -17.48 -8.40
N PRO A 173 19.86 -17.52 -8.90
CA PRO A 173 21.00 -16.88 -8.23
C PRO A 173 20.90 -15.34 -8.20
N GLN A 174 20.08 -14.74 -9.06
CA GLN A 174 19.88 -13.30 -9.13
C GLN A 174 18.66 -12.92 -8.28
N ASP A 175 18.89 -12.32 -7.12
CA ASP A 175 17.83 -11.85 -6.23
C ASP A 175 17.18 -10.53 -6.71
N LYS A 176 16.84 -10.44 -8.01
CA LYS A 176 16.29 -9.20 -8.61
C LYS A 176 14.91 -8.85 -8.05
N PHE A 177 14.13 -9.85 -7.65
CA PHE A 177 12.88 -9.64 -6.90
C PHE A 177 13.12 -9.10 -5.50
N GLY A 178 14.35 -9.14 -4.98
CA GLY A 178 14.73 -8.45 -3.75
C GLY A 178 14.66 -6.93 -3.87
N ASP A 179 14.70 -6.37 -5.09
CA ASP A 179 14.48 -4.95 -5.35
C ASP A 179 12.99 -4.62 -5.52
N LYS A 180 12.42 -3.93 -4.53
CA LYS A 180 11.02 -3.48 -4.56
C LYS A 180 10.74 -2.52 -5.73
N LYS A 181 11.73 -1.75 -6.20
CA LYS A 181 11.55 -0.86 -7.37
C LYS A 181 11.31 -1.68 -8.63
N TYR A 182 12.03 -2.80 -8.81
CA TYR A 182 11.81 -3.70 -9.93
C TYR A 182 10.41 -4.35 -9.88
N LEU A 183 9.95 -4.77 -8.69
CA LEU A 183 8.58 -5.28 -8.51
C LEU A 183 7.53 -4.22 -8.89
N LEU A 184 7.70 -2.97 -8.43
CA LEU A 184 6.82 -1.85 -8.81
C LEU A 184 6.86 -1.56 -10.32
N GLN A 185 8.03 -1.67 -10.96
CA GLN A 185 8.17 -1.52 -12.41
C GLN A 185 7.40 -2.62 -13.16
N LEU A 186 7.49 -3.88 -12.73
CA LEU A 186 6.70 -4.96 -13.29
C LEU A 186 5.20 -4.69 -13.10
N ALA A 187 4.79 -4.26 -11.90
CA ALA A 187 3.39 -3.94 -11.62
C ALA A 187 2.80 -2.90 -12.57
N GLY A 188 3.62 -2.00 -13.12
CA GLY A 188 3.24 -1.04 -14.17
C GLY A 188 2.72 -1.67 -15.46
N LYS A 189 3.01 -2.94 -15.72
CA LYS A 189 2.47 -3.70 -16.87
C LYS A 189 1.05 -4.23 -16.61
N VAL A 190 0.56 -4.19 -15.38
CA VAL A 190 -0.81 -4.59 -15.02
C VAL A 190 -1.69 -3.35 -14.91
N LYS A 191 -2.61 -3.18 -15.85
CA LYS A 191 -3.51 -2.02 -15.89
C LYS A 191 -4.28 -1.84 -14.58
N GLY A 192 -4.12 -0.68 -13.95
CA GLY A 192 -4.82 -0.27 -12.74
C GLY A 192 -4.26 -0.87 -11.44
N LEU A 193 -3.10 -1.55 -11.46
CA LEU A 193 -2.48 -2.08 -10.24
C LEU A 193 -1.71 -1.00 -9.46
N VAL A 194 -0.90 -0.19 -10.16
CA VAL A 194 -0.05 0.81 -9.51
C VAL A 194 -0.90 1.97 -9.02
N THR A 195 -1.15 1.98 -7.71
CA THR A 195 -1.86 3.02 -6.96
C THR A 195 -1.02 3.45 -5.76
N PRO A 196 -1.24 4.63 -5.14
CA PRO A 196 -0.54 5.01 -3.92
C PRO A 196 -0.64 3.96 -2.81
N ALA A 197 -1.81 3.33 -2.67
CA ALA A 197 -2.05 2.25 -1.71
C ALA A 197 -1.20 1.00 -2.02
N PHE A 198 -1.18 0.56 -3.28
CA PHE A 198 -0.34 -0.57 -3.71
C PHE A 198 1.14 -0.28 -3.50
N THR A 199 1.63 0.88 -3.95
CA THR A 199 3.04 1.26 -3.81
C THR A 199 3.47 1.31 -2.34
N LYS A 200 2.64 1.88 -1.47
CA LYS A 200 2.88 1.89 -0.03
C LYS A 200 2.90 0.47 0.55
N CYS A 201 1.92 -0.36 0.20
CA CYS A 201 1.85 -1.75 0.67
C CYS A 201 3.12 -2.56 0.31
N VAL A 202 3.60 -2.42 -0.93
CA VAL A 202 4.83 -3.07 -1.39
C VAL A 202 6.04 -2.56 -0.61
N ASN A 203 6.22 -1.23 -0.53
CA ASN A 203 7.37 -0.61 0.12
C ASN A 203 7.44 -0.92 1.62
N ASP A 204 6.30 -0.95 2.30
CA ASP A 204 6.22 -1.21 3.73
C ASP A 204 6.37 -2.69 4.09
N GLY A 205 6.27 -3.61 3.12
CA GLY A 205 6.26 -5.05 3.44
C GLY A 205 5.02 -5.43 4.25
N THR A 206 3.86 -4.82 3.95
CA THR A 206 2.63 -4.93 4.75
C THR A 206 2.24 -6.39 5.07
N TYR A 207 2.51 -7.31 4.15
CA TYR A 207 2.18 -8.73 4.27
C TYR A 207 3.39 -9.64 4.55
N ASP A 208 4.56 -9.10 4.89
CA ASP A 208 5.75 -9.92 5.20
C ASP A 208 5.48 -10.94 6.31
N ARG A 209 4.72 -10.57 7.35
CA ARG A 209 4.32 -11.50 8.42
C ARG A 209 3.36 -12.58 7.95
N PHE A 210 2.47 -12.26 7.00
CA PHE A 210 1.57 -13.24 6.39
C PHE A 210 2.36 -14.27 5.57
N VAL A 211 3.33 -13.80 4.78
CA VAL A 211 4.25 -14.66 4.01
C VAL A 211 5.07 -15.53 4.96
N LYS A 212 5.62 -14.96 6.03
CA LYS A 212 6.35 -15.73 7.04
C LYS A 212 5.47 -16.84 7.64
N LYS A 213 4.23 -16.51 8.04
CA LYS A 213 3.28 -17.50 8.58
C LYS A 213 2.98 -18.62 7.59
N SER A 214 2.84 -18.30 6.31
CA SER A 214 2.69 -19.30 5.24
C SER A 214 3.92 -20.19 5.13
N ASN A 215 5.13 -19.62 5.15
CA ASN A 215 6.38 -20.37 5.13
C ASN A 215 6.54 -21.28 6.37
N ASP A 216 6.18 -20.81 7.56
CA ASP A 216 6.22 -21.61 8.80
C ASP A 216 5.23 -22.79 8.73
N ALA A 217 4.04 -22.58 8.15
CA ALA A 217 3.07 -23.64 7.90
C ALA A 217 3.60 -24.68 6.89
N PHE A 218 4.32 -24.23 5.85
CA PHE A 218 4.99 -25.14 4.92
C PHE A 218 6.06 -25.97 5.62
N ALA A 219 6.91 -25.37 6.45
CA ALA A 219 7.99 -26.06 7.15
C ALA A 219 7.50 -27.20 8.07
N THR A 220 6.27 -27.10 8.58
CA THR A 220 5.63 -28.11 9.44
C THR A 220 4.67 -29.05 8.71
N SER A 221 4.47 -28.85 7.40
CA SER A 221 3.50 -29.62 6.59
C SER A 221 3.95 -31.03 6.20
N GLY A 222 5.27 -31.29 6.24
CA GLY A 222 5.87 -32.51 5.70
C GLY A 222 6.16 -32.48 4.19
N TYR A 223 5.77 -31.41 3.48
CA TYR A 223 6.17 -31.19 2.09
C TYR A 223 7.66 -30.81 2.00
N ARG A 224 8.34 -31.27 0.94
CA ARG A 224 9.81 -31.18 0.82
C ARG A 224 10.31 -30.20 -0.23
N GLY A 225 9.42 -29.59 -1.00
CA GLY A 225 9.82 -28.65 -2.05
C GLY A 225 8.64 -27.98 -2.72
N THR A 226 8.96 -27.01 -3.56
CA THR A 226 8.00 -26.29 -4.39
C THR A 226 8.26 -26.57 -5.87
N PRO A 227 7.21 -26.61 -6.71
CA PRO A 227 5.81 -26.52 -6.32
C PRO A 227 5.36 -27.80 -5.62
N THR A 228 4.53 -27.67 -4.58
CA THR A 228 3.69 -28.78 -4.10
C THR A 228 2.27 -28.49 -4.56
N VAL A 229 1.71 -29.39 -5.37
CA VAL A 229 0.42 -29.19 -6.02
C VAL A 229 -0.54 -30.29 -5.61
N LEU A 230 -1.68 -29.90 -5.03
CA LEU A 230 -2.71 -30.84 -4.61
C LEU A 230 -4.02 -30.55 -5.33
N LEU A 231 -4.68 -31.58 -5.88
CA LEU A 231 -6.05 -31.47 -6.35
C LEU A 231 -6.99 -32.15 -5.36
N ASN A 232 -7.87 -31.36 -4.73
CA ASN A 232 -8.79 -31.84 -3.70
C ASN A 232 -8.05 -32.60 -2.58
N GLY A 233 -6.88 -32.09 -2.18
CA GLY A 233 -6.02 -32.68 -1.14
C GLY A 233 -5.13 -33.84 -1.61
N ARG A 234 -5.27 -34.32 -2.84
CA ARG A 234 -4.42 -35.38 -3.41
C ARG A 234 -3.18 -34.79 -4.07
N ASP A 235 -2.01 -35.25 -3.65
CA ASP A 235 -0.70 -34.81 -4.14
C ASP A 235 -0.44 -35.27 -5.57
N LEU A 236 -0.37 -34.31 -6.49
CA LEU A 236 -0.23 -34.56 -7.92
C LEU A 236 1.17 -35.06 -8.30
N SER A 237 2.19 -34.87 -7.45
CA SER A 237 3.52 -35.43 -7.73
C SER A 237 3.54 -36.96 -7.63
N LYS A 238 2.54 -37.56 -6.98
CA LYS A 238 2.38 -39.02 -6.82
C LYS A 238 1.53 -39.62 -7.94
N GLU A 239 0.91 -38.79 -8.77
CA GLU A 239 0.09 -39.22 -9.89
C GLU A 239 0.98 -39.55 -11.09
N LYS A 240 0.63 -40.62 -11.82
CA LYS A 240 1.31 -41.05 -13.05
C LYS A 240 2.84 -41.13 -12.96
N GLY A 241 3.40 -41.50 -11.80
CA GLY A 241 4.85 -41.58 -11.60
C GLY A 241 5.58 -40.26 -11.84
N GLY A 242 4.92 -39.12 -11.61
CA GLY A 242 5.47 -37.78 -11.84
C GLY A 242 5.30 -37.23 -13.26
N GLN A 243 4.72 -38.01 -14.18
CA GLN A 243 4.39 -37.56 -15.54
C GLN A 243 3.00 -36.94 -15.58
N PHE A 244 2.84 -35.82 -14.89
CA PHE A 244 1.60 -35.06 -14.79
C PHE A 244 1.64 -33.83 -15.70
N GLY A 245 0.66 -33.68 -16.60
CA GLY A 245 0.59 -32.56 -17.55
C GLY A 245 -0.72 -31.74 -17.48
N PRO A 246 -0.79 -30.60 -18.19
CA PRO A 246 -1.97 -29.73 -18.23
C PRO A 246 -3.27 -30.45 -18.65
N ALA A 247 -3.19 -31.35 -19.64
CA ALA A 247 -4.34 -32.13 -20.08
C ALA A 247 -4.86 -33.08 -18.99
N ASP A 248 -3.95 -33.62 -18.17
CA ASP A 248 -4.30 -34.48 -17.03
C ASP A 248 -5.01 -33.68 -15.95
N LEU A 249 -4.51 -32.49 -15.61
CA LEU A 249 -5.19 -31.59 -14.67
C LEU A 249 -6.62 -31.33 -15.12
N LYS A 250 -6.80 -30.96 -16.40
CA LYS A 250 -8.13 -30.72 -16.97
C LYS A 250 -9.04 -31.92 -16.80
N LYS A 251 -8.56 -33.10 -17.21
CA LYS A 251 -9.32 -34.34 -17.13
C LYS A 251 -9.70 -34.65 -15.67
N MET A 252 -8.76 -34.58 -14.73
CA MET A 252 -9.01 -34.88 -13.33
C MET A 252 -10.03 -33.91 -12.70
N VAL A 253 -9.97 -32.63 -13.04
CA VAL A 253 -10.94 -31.63 -12.56
C VAL A 253 -12.33 -31.90 -13.15
N LEU A 254 -12.43 -32.14 -14.46
CA LEU A 254 -13.71 -32.46 -15.10
C LEU A 254 -14.32 -33.76 -14.57
N ASP A 255 -13.49 -34.78 -14.35
CA ASP A 255 -13.92 -36.06 -13.77
C ASP A 255 -14.39 -35.89 -12.32
N ALA A 256 -13.67 -35.13 -11.48
CA ALA A 256 -14.06 -34.85 -10.09
C ALA A 256 -15.32 -33.97 -9.97
N ASN A 257 -15.60 -33.18 -11.01
CA ASN A 257 -16.74 -32.29 -11.07
C ASN A 257 -17.96 -32.90 -11.75
N LYS A 258 -17.93 -34.19 -12.13
CA LYS A 258 -19.10 -34.88 -12.71
C LYS A 258 -20.31 -34.72 -11.80
N ALA A 259 -21.45 -34.35 -12.40
CA ALA A 259 -22.72 -34.03 -11.73
C ALA A 259 -22.69 -32.86 -10.72
N LYS A 260 -21.59 -32.10 -10.65
CA LYS A 260 -21.50 -30.89 -9.81
C LYS A 260 -21.71 -29.63 -10.65
N GLN A 261 -22.44 -28.67 -10.11
CA GLN A 261 -22.62 -27.38 -10.76
C GLN A 261 -21.33 -26.55 -10.66
N PRO A 262 -20.97 -25.78 -11.70
CA PRO A 262 -19.98 -24.72 -11.57
C PRO A 262 -20.29 -23.78 -10.40
N GLY A 263 -19.23 -23.33 -9.73
CA GLY A 263 -19.34 -22.19 -8.85
C GLY A 263 -19.73 -20.93 -9.63
N LYS A 264 -20.48 -20.04 -8.98
CA LYS A 264 -20.86 -18.76 -9.60
C LYS A 264 -19.59 -17.93 -9.83
N LYS A 265 -19.47 -17.30 -11.00
CA LYS A 265 -18.35 -16.38 -11.27
C LYS A 265 -18.26 -15.38 -10.12
N SER A 266 -17.10 -15.35 -9.46
CA SER A 266 -16.86 -14.38 -8.39
C SER A 266 -17.02 -13.00 -9.00
N ALA A 267 -18.03 -12.24 -8.54
CA ALA A 267 -18.23 -10.87 -9.01
C ALA A 267 -16.97 -10.08 -8.65
N ALA A 268 -16.23 -9.62 -9.67
CA ALA A 268 -15.34 -8.49 -9.49
C ALA A 268 -16.18 -7.34 -8.88
N PRO A 269 -15.66 -6.56 -7.93
CA PRO A 269 -16.45 -5.50 -7.33
C PRO A 269 -16.80 -4.49 -8.41
N HIS A 270 -18.09 -4.46 -8.75
CA HIS A 270 -18.72 -3.31 -9.37
C HIS A 270 -18.36 -2.08 -8.54
N THR A 271 -18.03 -1.00 -9.23
CA THR A 271 -17.98 0.36 -8.72
C THR A 271 -19.24 0.64 -7.91
N GLY A 272 -19.15 0.50 -6.59
CA GLY A 272 -20.15 1.02 -5.67
C GLY A 272 -20.05 2.53 -5.71
N ALA A 273 -20.92 3.17 -6.48
CA ALA A 273 -21.26 4.56 -6.25
C ALA A 273 -21.74 4.66 -4.79
N SER A 274 -21.06 5.48 -3.99
CA SER A 274 -21.50 5.81 -2.64
C SER A 274 -22.95 6.29 -2.67
N PRO A 275 -23.82 5.81 -1.76
CA PRO A 275 -25.04 6.52 -1.44
C PRO A 275 -24.62 7.87 -0.85
N GLN A 276 -24.97 8.97 -1.52
CA GLN A 276 -24.79 10.30 -0.96
C GLN A 276 -25.61 10.40 0.32
N ASP A 277 -24.92 10.68 1.42
CA ASP A 277 -25.51 11.06 2.69
C ASP A 277 -26.44 12.27 2.48
N LYS A 278 -27.71 12.06 2.83
CA LYS A 278 -28.63 13.17 3.08
C LYS A 278 -28.17 13.87 4.35
N HIS A 279 -27.80 15.14 4.23
CA HIS A 279 -27.84 16.07 5.36
C HIS A 279 -28.76 17.27 5.04
N PRO A 280 -29.58 17.72 6.00
CA PRO A 280 -30.55 18.79 5.79
C PRO A 280 -29.92 20.16 6.07
N GLY A 281 -30.39 21.20 5.39
CA GLY A 281 -30.16 22.57 5.90
C GLY A 281 -30.17 23.70 4.88
N ARG A 282 -31.38 24.19 4.59
CA ARG A 282 -31.80 25.60 4.78
C ARG A 282 -31.34 26.71 3.82
N SER A 283 -32.39 27.42 3.39
CA SER A 283 -32.50 28.86 3.09
C SER A 283 -32.15 29.39 1.71
N ALA A 284 -33.23 29.77 1.04
CA ALA A 284 -33.35 30.61 -0.13
C ALA A 284 -32.78 32.02 0.05
N ALA A 285 -32.28 32.57 -1.05
CA ALA A 285 -32.30 34.00 -1.37
C ALA A 285 -32.36 34.15 -2.92
N PRO A 286 -32.88 35.27 -3.44
CA PRO A 286 -33.62 35.27 -4.70
C PRO A 286 -32.82 35.73 -5.93
N GLN A 287 -33.53 35.61 -7.05
CA GLN A 287 -33.19 35.91 -8.44
C GLN A 287 -32.61 37.32 -8.64
N GLY A 288 -31.57 37.40 -9.48
CA GLY A 288 -31.06 38.63 -10.07
C GLY A 288 -31.09 38.49 -11.59
N GLU A 289 -31.82 39.40 -12.21
CA GLU A 289 -32.20 39.48 -13.62
C GLU A 289 -31.07 39.99 -14.55
N LEU A 290 -31.32 39.82 -15.85
CA LEU A 290 -30.50 40.13 -17.02
C LEU A 290 -30.01 41.58 -17.14
N THR A 291 -28.96 41.71 -17.97
CA THR A 291 -28.63 42.74 -19.00
C THR A 291 -27.15 43.13 -18.88
N GLY A 292 -26.32 43.23 -19.92
CA GLY A 292 -26.49 43.07 -21.36
C GLY A 292 -25.17 43.43 -22.09
N LYS A 293 -25.25 43.45 -23.43
CA LYS A 293 -24.32 44.03 -24.44
C LYS A 293 -22.93 43.36 -24.53
N GLY A 294 -22.43 42.91 -25.67
CA GLY A 294 -22.68 43.30 -27.06
C GLY A 294 -21.37 43.86 -27.64
N GLY A 295 -20.77 43.17 -28.61
CA GLY A 295 -19.66 43.71 -29.41
C GLY A 295 -18.59 42.69 -29.81
N ALA A 296 -18.68 42.19 -31.03
CA ALA A 296 -17.55 41.62 -31.77
C ALA A 296 -17.71 42.00 -33.25
N PRO A 297 -16.69 42.55 -33.92
CA PRO A 297 -16.65 42.60 -35.37
C PRO A 297 -15.73 41.52 -35.95
N GLN A 298 -16.08 41.15 -37.18
CA GLN A 298 -15.38 40.22 -38.06
C GLN A 298 -14.20 40.89 -38.79
N GLY A 299 -13.30 40.06 -39.33
CA GLY A 299 -12.33 40.38 -40.40
C GLY A 299 -11.26 39.29 -40.47
N GLU A 300 -11.40 38.26 -41.32
CA GLU A 300 -11.02 38.14 -42.75
C GLU A 300 -9.55 37.74 -43.02
N LEU A 301 -9.41 36.64 -43.79
CA LEU A 301 -8.38 36.35 -44.83
C LEU A 301 -6.90 36.27 -44.39
N THR A 302 -6.02 35.37 -44.84
CA THR A 302 -5.87 34.45 -45.98
C THR A 302 -4.73 33.48 -45.63
N GLY A 303 -4.68 32.27 -46.17
CA GLY A 303 -3.60 31.97 -47.11
C GLY A 303 -3.25 30.48 -47.15
N ARG A 304 -3.17 29.96 -48.38
CA ARG A 304 -3.02 28.55 -48.82
C ARG A 304 -1.56 28.06 -48.85
N SER A 305 -1.47 26.74 -49.05
CA SER A 305 -0.41 25.96 -49.73
C SER A 305 0.85 25.64 -48.94
N ALA A 306 1.56 24.54 -49.18
CA ALA A 306 1.31 23.24 -49.81
C ALA A 306 2.60 22.42 -49.53
N ALA A 307 2.46 21.13 -49.26
CA ALA A 307 3.55 20.14 -49.39
C ALA A 307 3.84 19.89 -50.91
N PRO A 308 4.78 19.03 -51.37
CA PRO A 308 5.54 17.99 -50.64
C PRO A 308 7.02 17.72 -51.09
N ALA A 309 7.73 16.90 -50.29
CA ALA A 309 8.75 15.87 -50.61
C ALA A 309 9.95 16.26 -51.52
N PRO A 310 10.96 15.40 -51.83
CA PRO A 310 11.11 13.93 -51.66
C PRO A 310 11.64 13.45 -50.30
#